data_AF-A0A4Y3QJY9-F1
#
_entry.id   AF-A0A4Y3QJY9-F1
#
_cell.length_a   1.000
_cell.length_b   1.000
_cell.length_c   1.000
_cell.angle_alpha   90.00
_cell.angle_beta   90.00
_cell.angle_gamma   90.00
#
_symmetry.space_group_name_H-M   'P 1'
#
loop_
_entity.id
_entity.type
_entity.pdbx_description
1 polymer ?
#
loop_
_entity_poly.entity_id
_entity_poly.type
_entity_poly.pdbx_seq_one_letter_code
_entity_poly.pdbx_strand_id
1 'polypeptide(L)'
;MAAAAGVPHSSTTYFFDSLDDMIGEAVAHAMAAELERLEQFRSVLVSGANSPGAAIDEFVEIVRSQSQDHTVAQFEIYLFASRHPALRVHVEKILDETRALAAAVLQTNGVTDPHAAAAVVALIDGFALHRIARSEEVQFQSLAHALRAAIVGFVTLAATSSLGEGDHSPA
;
A
#
# COMPACT_ATOMS: atom_id res chain seq x y z
N MET A 1 54.77 -12.24 -4.89
CA MET A 1 55.17 -10.90 -4.42
C MET A 1 54.25 -10.52 -3.28
N ALA A 2 54.82 -10.42 -2.08
CA ALA A 2 54.16 -9.90 -0.91
C ALA A 2 54.25 -8.36 -0.90
N ALA A 3 53.23 -7.74 -0.30
CA ALA A 3 53.16 -6.37 0.19
C ALA A 3 53.04 -5.21 -0.82
N ALA A 4 51.87 -4.56 -0.83
CA ALA A 4 51.73 -3.12 -0.58
C ALA A 4 50.25 -2.68 -0.68
N ALA A 5 49.46 -2.92 0.36
CA ALA A 5 48.27 -2.13 0.65
C ALA A 5 48.07 -2.15 2.17
N GLY A 6 48.72 -1.20 2.84
CA GLY A 6 48.57 -0.98 4.28
C GLY A 6 47.19 -0.41 4.59
N VAL A 7 46.18 -1.27 4.60
CA VAL A 7 44.86 -0.93 5.16
C VAL A 7 44.73 -1.68 6.48
N PRO A 8 44.47 -0.99 7.61
CA PRO A 8 44.14 -1.66 8.85
C PRO A 8 42.95 -2.60 8.65
N HIS A 9 43.05 -3.80 9.19
CA HIS A 9 42.07 -4.89 9.10
C HIS A 9 40.80 -4.63 9.94
N SER A 10 40.36 -3.36 10.04
CA SER A 10 39.23 -2.91 10.87
C SER A 10 38.18 -2.09 10.10
N SER A 11 38.32 -1.93 8.78
CA SER A 11 37.48 -1.01 7.99
C SER A 11 36.24 -1.64 7.36
N THR A 12 35.99 -2.95 7.53
CA THR A 12 34.77 -3.57 7.02
C THR A 12 33.59 -3.38 7.97
N THR A 13 33.77 -3.54 9.28
CA THR A 13 32.66 -3.41 10.25
C THR A 13 32.07 -1.99 10.29
N TYR A 14 32.93 -0.97 10.28
CA TYR A 14 32.48 0.43 10.32
C TYR A 14 31.72 0.85 9.05
N PHE A 15 32.08 0.27 7.89
CA PHE A 15 31.41 0.55 6.63
C PHE A 15 30.03 -0.13 6.56
N PHE A 16 29.89 -1.36 7.07
CA PHE A 16 28.60 -2.04 7.14
C PHE A 16 27.63 -1.34 8.08
N ASP A 17 28.06 -0.95 9.29
CA ASP A 17 27.22 -0.18 10.21
C ASP A 17 26.78 1.15 9.56
N SER A 18 27.71 1.88 8.91
CA SER A 18 27.38 3.15 8.24
C SER A 18 26.50 2.99 7.00
N LEU A 19 26.57 1.84 6.31
CA LEU A 19 25.81 1.56 5.10
C LEU A 19 24.39 1.14 5.46
N ASP A 20 24.22 0.33 6.51
CA ASP A 20 22.90 -0.02 7.05
C ASP A 20 22.21 1.21 7.64
N ASP A 21 22.96 2.07 8.35
CA ASP A 21 22.44 3.35 8.86
C ASP A 21 22.04 4.29 7.70
N MET A 22 22.88 4.43 6.67
CA MET A 22 22.58 5.26 5.50
C MET A 22 21.37 4.72 4.71
N ILE A 23 21.24 3.41 4.55
CA ILE A 23 20.05 2.80 3.92
C ILE A 23 18.83 3.04 4.82
N GLY A 24 18.97 2.93 6.13
CA GLY A 24 17.91 3.22 7.09
C GLY A 24 17.39 4.65 6.96
N GLU A 25 18.28 5.64 6.89
CA GLU A 25 17.91 7.05 6.66
C GLU A 25 17.26 7.27 5.30
N ALA A 26 17.79 6.65 4.24
CA ALA A 26 17.21 6.75 2.89
C ALA A 26 15.80 6.16 2.82
N VAL A 27 15.59 5.00 3.47
CA VAL A 27 14.27 4.37 3.60
C VAL A 27 13.33 5.29 4.40
N ALA A 28 13.75 5.80 5.56
CA ALA A 28 12.93 6.70 6.36
C ALA A 28 12.52 7.96 5.57
N HIS A 29 13.43 8.54 4.79
CA HIS A 29 13.15 9.68 3.93
C HIS A 29 12.15 9.35 2.81
N ALA A 30 12.36 8.23 2.09
CA ALA A 30 11.45 7.77 1.05
C ALA A 30 10.03 7.52 1.60
N MET A 31 9.95 7.03 2.83
CA MET A 31 8.68 6.77 3.53
C MET A 31 7.96 8.05 3.96
N ALA A 32 8.68 9.08 4.37
CA ALA A 32 8.08 10.38 4.63
C ALA A 32 7.49 11.01 3.36
N ALA A 33 8.20 10.91 2.23
CA ALA A 33 7.70 11.38 0.94
C ALA A 33 6.46 10.60 0.48
N GLU A 34 6.41 9.30 0.76
CA GLU A 34 5.24 8.48 0.44
C GLU A 34 4.01 8.87 1.28
N LEU A 35 4.20 9.20 2.55
CA LEU A 35 3.11 9.70 3.40
C LEU A 35 2.55 11.03 2.88
N GLU A 36 3.40 11.95 2.45
CA GLU A 36 2.96 13.22 1.85
C GLU A 36 2.17 12.97 0.56
N ARG A 37 2.58 11.99 -0.24
CA ARG A 37 1.84 11.62 -1.45
C ARG A 37 0.49 11.00 -1.12
N LEU A 38 0.42 10.11 -0.13
CA LEU A 38 -0.85 9.55 0.35
C LEU A 38 -1.81 10.65 0.81
N GLU A 39 -1.29 11.70 1.44
CA GLU A 39 -2.09 12.87 1.85
C GLU A 39 -2.64 13.65 0.64
N GLN A 40 -1.80 13.89 -0.37
CA GLN A 40 -2.25 14.52 -1.62
C GLN A 40 -3.32 13.65 -2.31
N PHE A 41 -3.08 12.34 -2.35
CA PHE A 41 -3.99 11.37 -2.92
C PHE A 41 -5.35 11.34 -2.18
N ARG A 42 -5.32 11.42 -0.85
CA ARG A 42 -6.51 11.60 -0.01
C ARG A 42 -7.29 12.85 -0.39
N SER A 43 -6.62 13.99 -0.57
CA SER A 43 -7.29 15.24 -0.91
C SER A 43 -8.03 15.14 -2.25
N VAL A 44 -7.45 14.46 -3.24
CA VAL A 44 -8.03 14.26 -4.57
C VAL A 44 -9.24 13.34 -4.50
N LEU A 45 -9.09 12.14 -3.93
CA LEU A 45 -10.18 11.17 -3.88
C LEU A 45 -11.38 11.62 -3.03
N VAL A 46 -11.12 12.29 -1.90
CA VAL A 46 -12.20 12.75 -1.01
C VAL A 46 -12.94 13.97 -1.60
N SER A 47 -12.24 14.83 -2.35
CA SER A 47 -12.84 16.05 -2.91
C SER A 47 -13.45 15.86 -4.31
N GLY A 48 -12.95 14.89 -5.09
CA GLY A 48 -13.37 14.63 -6.47
C GLY A 48 -14.54 13.66 -6.64
N ALA A 49 -14.84 12.84 -5.62
CA ALA A 49 -15.82 11.76 -5.71
C ALA A 49 -17.28 12.25 -5.71
N ASN A 50 -17.79 12.65 -6.88
CA ASN A 50 -19.23 12.93 -7.07
C ASN A 50 -20.08 11.64 -7.16
N SER A 51 -19.46 10.46 -7.30
CA SER A 51 -20.12 9.14 -7.20
C SER A 51 -19.13 8.00 -6.93
N PRO A 52 -19.59 6.86 -6.37
CA PRO A 52 -18.81 5.63 -6.21
C PRO A 52 -17.97 5.19 -7.42
N GLY A 53 -18.58 5.19 -8.60
CA GLY A 53 -17.91 4.76 -9.83
C GLY A 53 -16.78 5.71 -10.26
N ALA A 54 -16.97 7.01 -10.04
CA ALA A 54 -16.02 8.04 -10.44
C ALA A 54 -14.71 7.99 -9.63
N ALA A 55 -14.79 7.69 -8.32
CA ALA A 55 -13.61 7.58 -7.46
C ALA A 55 -12.67 6.44 -7.88
N ILE A 56 -13.24 5.32 -8.35
CA ILE A 56 -12.47 4.16 -8.83
C ILE A 56 -11.77 4.50 -10.15
N ASP A 57 -12.48 5.16 -11.07
CA ASP A 57 -11.89 5.55 -12.35
C ASP A 57 -10.77 6.58 -12.14
N GLU A 58 -10.99 7.57 -11.29
CA GLU A 58 -9.98 8.55 -10.90
C GLU A 58 -8.76 7.90 -10.26
N PHE A 59 -8.96 6.96 -9.33
CA PHE A 59 -7.86 6.20 -8.75
C PHE A 59 -7.05 5.44 -9.81
N VAL A 60 -7.73 4.76 -10.73
CA VAL A 60 -7.07 3.97 -11.78
C VAL A 60 -6.28 4.87 -12.73
N GLU A 61 -6.76 6.08 -13.03
CA GLU A 61 -5.99 7.08 -13.80
C GLU A 61 -4.75 7.56 -13.03
N ILE A 62 -4.88 7.78 -11.72
CA ILE A 62 -3.73 8.15 -10.88
C ILE A 62 -2.69 7.03 -10.90
N VAL A 63 -3.09 5.77 -10.68
CA VAL A 63 -2.18 4.61 -10.76
C VAL A 63 -1.55 4.47 -12.14
N ARG A 64 -2.28 4.80 -13.21
CA ARG A 64 -1.73 4.78 -14.58
C ARG A 64 -0.66 5.84 -14.81
N SER A 65 -0.84 7.03 -14.24
CA SER A 65 0.13 8.13 -14.36
C SER A 65 1.36 7.97 -13.46
N GLN A 66 1.32 7.08 -12.47
CA GLN A 66 2.45 6.83 -11.58
C GLN A 66 3.58 6.06 -12.28
N SER A 67 4.81 6.52 -12.03
CA SER A 67 6.03 5.83 -12.49
C SER A 67 6.13 4.43 -11.90
N GLN A 68 6.50 3.46 -12.73
CA GLN A 68 6.79 2.10 -12.28
C GLN A 68 7.99 2.05 -11.32
N ASP A 69 8.99 2.93 -11.51
CA ASP A 69 10.19 2.97 -10.65
C ASP A 69 9.82 3.21 -9.19
N HIS A 70 8.79 4.04 -8.97
CA HIS A 70 8.30 4.30 -7.63
C HIS A 70 7.67 3.04 -7.00
N THR A 71 6.83 2.32 -7.77
CA THR A 71 6.23 1.07 -7.30
C THR A 71 7.31 0.02 -6.99
N VAL A 72 8.35 -0.08 -7.82
CA VAL A 72 9.48 -0.98 -7.56
C VAL A 72 10.17 -0.61 -6.24
N ALA A 73 10.53 0.66 -6.05
CA ALA A 73 11.17 1.12 -4.83
C ALA A 73 10.33 0.83 -3.57
N GLN A 74 9.01 0.99 -3.65
CA GLN A 74 8.10 0.67 -2.54
C GLN A 74 8.17 -0.81 -2.13
N PHE A 75 8.12 -1.74 -3.09
CA PHE A 75 8.25 -3.17 -2.80
C PHE A 75 9.65 -3.56 -2.32
N GLU A 76 10.70 -2.93 -2.85
CA GLU A 76 12.07 -3.11 -2.36
C GLU A 76 12.19 -2.69 -0.88
N ILE A 77 11.57 -1.57 -0.49
CA ILE A 77 11.51 -1.11 0.90
C ILE A 77 10.78 -2.13 1.77
N TYR A 78 9.64 -2.68 1.33
CA TYR A 78 8.90 -3.69 2.09
C TYR A 78 9.75 -4.94 2.33
N LEU A 79 10.42 -5.43 1.28
CA LEU A 79 11.31 -6.59 1.37
C LEU A 79 12.55 -6.30 2.22
N PHE A 80 13.10 -5.10 2.12
CA PHE A 80 14.25 -4.67 2.92
C PHE A 80 13.88 -4.60 4.41
N ALA A 81 12.80 -3.90 4.76
CA ALA A 81 12.32 -3.77 6.13
C ALA A 81 11.92 -5.13 6.75
N SER A 82 11.48 -6.10 5.95
CA SER A 82 11.19 -7.46 6.44
C SER A 82 12.41 -8.16 7.06
N ARG A 83 13.63 -7.72 6.70
CA ARG A 83 14.91 -8.23 7.19
C ARG A 83 15.57 -7.31 8.22
N HIS A 84 15.01 -6.11 8.45
CA HIS A 84 15.55 -5.08 9.33
C HIS A 84 14.48 -4.63 10.33
N PRO A 85 14.38 -5.28 11.51
CA PRO A 85 13.30 -5.05 12.47
C PRO A 85 13.10 -3.58 12.87
N ALA A 86 14.19 -2.81 12.96
CA ALA A 86 14.14 -1.38 13.29
C ALA A 86 13.36 -0.55 12.26
N LEU A 87 13.33 -0.97 11.00
CA LEU A 87 12.63 -0.25 9.92
C LEU A 87 11.19 -0.72 9.72
N ARG A 88 10.83 -1.88 10.28
CA ARG A 88 9.50 -2.48 10.13
C ARG A 88 8.38 -1.56 10.62
N VAL A 89 8.62 -0.82 11.71
CA VAL A 89 7.66 0.14 12.27
C VAL A 89 7.24 1.22 11.28
N HIS A 90 8.15 1.64 10.39
CA HIS A 90 7.82 2.62 9.36
C HIS A 90 6.91 2.00 8.29
N VAL A 91 7.15 0.75 7.90
CA VAL A 91 6.35 0.06 6.87
C VAL A 91 4.96 -0.23 7.40
N GLU A 92 4.86 -0.67 8.65
CA GLU A 92 3.58 -0.86 9.34
C GLU A 92 2.79 0.46 9.38
N LYS A 93 3.45 1.57 9.74
CA LYS A 93 2.80 2.89 9.73
C LYS A 93 2.24 3.27 8.36
N ILE A 94 3.01 3.11 7.27
CA ILE A 94 2.52 3.44 5.93
C ILE A 94 1.35 2.54 5.53
N LEU A 95 1.44 1.23 5.79
CA LEU A 95 0.34 0.32 5.48
C LEU A 95 -0.93 0.69 6.25
N ASP A 96 -0.80 1.09 7.51
CA ASP A 96 -1.94 1.50 8.33
C ASP A 96 -2.56 2.82 7.84
N GLU A 97 -1.76 3.80 7.44
CA GLU A 97 -2.24 5.06 6.84
C GLU A 97 -2.93 4.81 5.49
N THR A 98 -2.35 3.95 4.64
CA THR A 98 -2.96 3.53 3.36
C THR A 98 -4.29 2.81 3.58
N ARG A 99 -4.37 1.93 4.59
CA ARG A 99 -5.62 1.24 4.97
C ARG A 99 -6.64 2.22 5.55
N ALA A 100 -6.24 3.19 6.35
CA ALA A 100 -7.13 4.21 6.87
C ALA A 100 -7.74 5.05 5.75
N LEU A 101 -6.92 5.41 4.76
CA LEU A 101 -7.39 6.09 3.55
C LEU A 101 -8.36 5.23 2.74
N ALA A 102 -8.01 3.97 2.48
CA ALA A 102 -8.89 3.03 1.79
C ALA A 102 -10.22 2.86 2.54
N ALA A 103 -10.19 2.76 3.87
CA ALA A 103 -11.39 2.67 4.70
C ALA A 103 -12.27 3.90 4.55
N ALA A 104 -11.70 5.11 4.58
CA ALA A 104 -12.46 6.35 4.40
C ALA A 104 -13.18 6.39 3.04
N VAL A 105 -12.48 5.99 1.96
CA VAL A 105 -13.08 5.92 0.62
C VAL A 105 -14.14 4.81 0.55
N LEU A 106 -13.91 3.64 1.13
CA LEU A 106 -14.87 2.54 1.15
C LEU A 106 -16.15 2.91 1.93
N GLN A 107 -16.02 3.66 3.02
CA GLN A 107 -17.16 4.13 3.81
C GLN A 107 -18.08 5.08 3.03
N THR A 108 -17.53 5.97 2.20
CA THR A 108 -18.36 6.82 1.33
C THR A 108 -19.13 6.02 0.27
N ASN A 109 -18.73 4.76 0.06
CA ASN A 109 -19.34 3.80 -0.85
C ASN A 109 -20.27 2.79 -0.13
N GLY A 110 -20.56 2.98 1.16
CA GLY A 110 -21.45 2.13 1.94
C GLY A 110 -20.81 0.84 2.46
N VAL A 111 -19.49 0.69 2.35
CA VAL A 111 -18.75 -0.46 2.89
C VAL A 111 -18.34 -0.16 4.33
N THR A 112 -18.88 -0.93 5.28
CA THR A 112 -18.59 -0.80 6.72
C THR A 112 -17.80 -1.97 7.31
N ASP A 113 -17.51 -3.00 6.49
CA ASP A 113 -16.77 -4.19 6.92
C ASP A 113 -15.33 -3.82 7.31
N PRO A 114 -14.87 -4.16 8.53
CA PRO A 114 -13.54 -3.78 9.02
C PRO A 114 -12.38 -4.46 8.25
N HIS A 115 -12.64 -5.55 7.52
CA HIS A 115 -11.66 -6.27 6.73
C HIS A 115 -11.51 -5.70 5.31
N ALA A 116 -12.46 -4.89 4.84
CA ALA A 116 -12.52 -4.43 3.46
C ALA A 116 -11.29 -3.60 3.06
N ALA A 117 -10.85 -2.69 3.91
CA ALA A 117 -9.69 -1.84 3.62
C ALA A 117 -8.41 -2.65 3.45
N ALA A 118 -8.15 -3.60 4.34
CA ALA A 118 -6.98 -4.48 4.25
C ALA A 118 -7.01 -5.35 2.97
N ALA A 119 -8.18 -5.88 2.62
CA ALA A 119 -8.37 -6.69 1.41
C ALA A 119 -8.17 -5.87 0.13
N VAL A 120 -8.72 -4.65 0.06
CA VAL A 120 -8.60 -3.76 -1.10
C VAL A 120 -7.15 -3.30 -1.29
N VAL A 121 -6.44 -2.93 -0.22
CA VAL A 121 -5.02 -2.56 -0.31
C VAL A 121 -4.19 -3.74 -0.82
N ALA A 122 -4.38 -4.95 -0.29
CA ALA A 122 -3.68 -6.14 -0.77
C ALA A 122 -3.99 -6.47 -2.23
N LEU A 123 -5.23 -6.24 -2.68
CA LEU A 123 -5.62 -6.40 -4.08
C LEU A 123 -4.87 -5.42 -4.99
N ILE A 124 -4.81 -4.14 -4.60
CA ILE A 124 -4.07 -3.09 -5.32
C ILE A 124 -2.60 -3.46 -5.42
N ASP A 125 -1.97 -3.85 -4.30
CA ASP A 125 -0.57 -4.27 -4.27
C ASP A 125 -0.32 -5.47 -5.18
N GLY A 126 -1.23 -6.44 -5.23
CA GLY A 126 -1.13 -7.59 -6.13
C GLY A 126 -1.11 -7.19 -7.61
N PHE A 127 -1.99 -6.26 -8.02
CA PHE A 127 -1.96 -5.71 -9.37
C PHE A 127 -0.69 -4.91 -9.65
N ALA A 128 -0.25 -4.10 -8.68
CA ALA A 128 0.97 -3.31 -8.79
C ALA A 128 2.21 -4.22 -8.97
N LEU A 129 2.29 -5.31 -8.21
CA LEU A 129 3.36 -6.30 -8.29
C LEU A 129 3.35 -7.05 -9.64
N HIS A 130 2.17 -7.48 -10.12
CA HIS A 130 2.06 -8.09 -11.44
C HIS A 130 2.47 -7.15 -12.56
N ARG A 131 2.16 -5.85 -12.43
CA ARG A 131 2.53 -4.82 -13.41
C ARG A 131 4.05 -4.62 -13.49
N ILE A 132 4.76 -4.73 -12.36
CA ILE A 132 6.24 -4.74 -12.33
C ILE A 132 6.77 -5.93 -13.13
N ALA A 133 6.22 -7.12 -12.90
CA ALA A 133 6.67 -8.34 -13.58
C ALA A 133 6.34 -8.34 -15.08
N ARG A 134 5.18 -7.77 -15.44
CA ARG A 134 4.68 -7.71 -16.82
C ARG A 134 3.75 -6.52 -16.97
N SER A 135 4.11 -5.52 -17.76
CA SER A 135 3.25 -4.36 -18.00
C SER A 135 2.26 -4.62 -19.15
N GLU A 136 0.96 -4.61 -18.86
CA GLU A 136 -0.10 -4.73 -19.87
C GLU A 136 -1.25 -3.74 -19.56
N GLU A 137 -1.79 -3.07 -20.57
CA GLU A 137 -2.87 -2.09 -20.40
C GLU A 137 -4.15 -2.70 -19.80
N VAL A 138 -4.41 -3.98 -20.09
CA VAL A 138 -5.58 -4.73 -19.58
C VAL A 138 -5.62 -4.79 -18.04
N GLN A 139 -4.48 -4.58 -17.38
CA GLN A 139 -4.38 -4.62 -15.92
C GLN A 139 -5.09 -3.45 -15.25
N PHE A 140 -5.12 -2.26 -15.87
CA PHE A 140 -5.83 -1.11 -15.30
C PHE A 140 -7.35 -1.32 -15.34
N GLN A 141 -7.86 -1.86 -16.45
CA GLN A 141 -9.28 -2.22 -16.56
C GLN A 141 -9.62 -3.34 -15.58
N SER A 142 -8.75 -4.34 -15.45
CA SER A 142 -8.93 -5.45 -14.51
C SER A 142 -8.95 -4.98 -13.05
N LEU A 143 -8.05 -4.05 -12.67
CA LEU A 143 -8.05 -3.41 -11.37
C LEU A 143 -9.36 -2.67 -11.11
N ALA A 144 -9.82 -1.86 -12.07
CA ALA A 144 -11.07 -1.12 -11.96
C ALA A 144 -12.29 -2.05 -11.77
N HIS A 145 -12.33 -3.19 -12.45
CA HIS A 145 -13.38 -4.19 -12.28
C HIS A 145 -13.29 -4.90 -10.92
N ALA A 146 -12.08 -5.27 -10.51
CA ALA A 146 -11.85 -5.96 -9.24
C ALA A 146 -12.25 -5.08 -8.04
N LEU A 147 -11.93 -3.78 -8.08
CA LEU A 147 -12.32 -2.82 -7.03
C LEU A 147 -13.85 -2.66 -6.95
N ARG A 148 -14.53 -2.54 -8.11
CA ARG A 148 -16.00 -2.49 -8.16
C ARG A 148 -16.62 -3.76 -7.60
N ALA A 149 -16.10 -4.93 -7.99
CA ALA A 149 -16.57 -6.22 -7.49
C ALA A 149 -16.36 -6.35 -5.98
N ALA A 150 -15.22 -5.89 -5.45
CA ALA A 150 -14.94 -5.89 -4.01
C ALA A 150 -15.95 -5.03 -3.24
N ILE A 151 -16.22 -3.80 -3.71
CA ILE A 151 -17.22 -2.91 -3.08
C ILE A 151 -18.59 -3.56 -3.06
N VAL A 152 -19.06 -4.07 -4.21
CA VAL A 152 -20.36 -4.76 -4.30
C VAL A 152 -20.41 -5.98 -3.37
N GLY A 153 -19.32 -6.76 -3.32
CA GLY A 153 -19.20 -7.92 -2.46
C GLY A 153 -19.32 -7.57 -0.97
N PHE A 154 -18.55 -6.57 -0.51
CA PHE A 154 -18.58 -6.15 0.90
C PHE A 154 -19.92 -5.51 1.31
N VAL A 155 -20.53 -4.70 0.43
CA VAL A 155 -21.89 -4.16 0.68
C VAL A 155 -22.90 -5.30 0.82
N THR A 156 -22.82 -6.31 -0.04
CA THR A 156 -23.75 -7.45 -0.01
C THR A 156 -23.54 -8.32 1.22
N LEU A 157 -22.29 -8.58 1.61
CA LEU A 157 -21.95 -9.36 2.81
C LEU A 157 -22.49 -8.70 4.10
N ALA A 158 -22.41 -7.38 4.20
CA ALA A 158 -22.98 -6.65 5.33
C ALA A 158 -24.51 -6.79 5.39
N ALA A 159 -25.18 -6.72 4.24
CA ALA A 159 -26.64 -6.89 4.15
C ALA A 159 -27.10 -8.30 4.53
N THR A 160 -26.35 -9.34 4.16
CA THR A 160 -26.70 -10.73 4.51
C THR A 160 -26.37 -11.08 5.96
N SER A 161 -25.32 -10.49 6.55
CA SER A 161 -24.92 -10.74 7.93
C SER A 161 -25.86 -10.10 8.95
N SER A 162 -26.37 -8.90 8.66
CA SER A 162 -27.32 -8.17 9.53
C SER A 162 -28.71 -8.79 9.60
N LEU A 163 -29.10 -9.61 8.62
CA LEU A 163 -30.36 -10.36 8.64
C LEU A 163 -30.36 -11.56 9.61
N GLY A 164 -29.20 -11.91 10.20
CA GLY A 164 -29.03 -13.07 11.07
C GLY A 164 -29.09 -12.81 12.59
N GLU A 165 -29.00 -11.57 13.06
CA GLU A 165 -28.93 -11.24 14.51
C GLU A 165 -30.30 -10.91 15.16
N GLY A 166 -31.40 -11.10 14.43
CA GLY A 166 -32.73 -10.61 14.79
C GLY A 166 -33.68 -11.54 15.54
N ASP A 167 -33.27 -12.72 16.03
CA ASP A 167 -34.21 -13.63 16.69
C ASP A 167 -33.57 -14.44 17.80
N HIS A 168 -33.39 -13.85 19.00
CA HIS A 168 -33.34 -14.56 20.27
C HIS A 168 -33.83 -13.63 21.40
N SER A 169 -35.15 -13.54 21.55
CA SER A 169 -35.79 -13.01 22.76
C SER A 169 -36.27 -14.19 23.61
N PRO A 170 -35.76 -14.42 24.84
CA PRO A 170 -36.31 -15.45 25.71
C PRO A 170 -37.63 -14.95 26.30
N ALA A 171 -38.61 -15.86 26.35
CA ALA A 171 -39.91 -15.69 26.98
C ALA A 171 -39.84 -15.69 28.51
#